data_AF-A0A7W9WDA0-F1
#
_entry.id   AF-A0A7W9WDA0-F1
#
_cell.length_a   1.000
_cell.length_b   1.000
_cell.length_c   1.000
_cell.angle_alpha   90.00
_cell.angle_beta   90.00
_cell.angle_gamma   90.00
#
_symmetry.space_group_name_H-M   'P 1'
#
loop_
_entity.id
_entity.type
_entity.pdbx_description
1 polymer ?
#
loop_
_entity_poly.entity_id
_entity_poly.type
_entity_poly.pdbx_seq_one_letter_code
_entity_poly.pdbx_strand_id
1 'polypeptide(L)'
;MDQDLQLSLANNAKEWLALSLSISSAEKEAFSKVHDGFFTTYGANFMAHVYRTTFEQMLQSMPDVERSKLLTTFQHAMDQAIDNHYSTMPS
;
A
#
# COMPACT_ATOMS: atom_id res chain seq x y z
N MET A 1 -34.16 10.29 -23.95
CA MET A 1 -33.78 9.33 -22.90
C MET A 1 -32.27 9.34 -22.86
N ASP A 2 -31.64 10.16 -22.00
CA ASP A 2 -30.17 10.32 -22.02
C ASP A 2 -29.58 10.96 -20.73
N GLN A 3 -30.17 12.04 -20.20
CA GLN A 3 -29.57 12.75 -19.06
C GLN A 3 -29.76 12.06 -17.69
N ASP A 4 -30.95 11.56 -17.37
CA ASP A 4 -31.21 10.88 -16.09
C ASP A 4 -30.39 9.60 -15.93
N LEU A 5 -30.14 8.89 -17.04
CA LEU A 5 -29.37 7.65 -17.02
C LEU A 5 -27.88 7.94 -16.80
N GLN A 6 -27.34 8.99 -17.44
CA GLN A 6 -25.95 9.43 -17.23
C GLN A 6 -25.71 9.96 -15.80
N LEU A 7 -26.66 10.72 -15.25
CA LEU A 7 -26.62 11.19 -13.86
C LEU A 7 -26.63 10.03 -12.87
N SER A 8 -27.48 9.02 -13.10
CA SER A 8 -27.54 7.81 -12.26
C SER A 8 -26.22 7.01 -12.28
N LEU A 9 -25.62 6.85 -13.47
CA LEU A 9 -24.32 6.17 -13.62
C LEU A 9 -23.17 6.92 -12.93
N ALA A 10 -23.12 8.25 -13.09
CA ALA A 10 -22.10 9.08 -12.44
C ALA A 10 -22.21 9.04 -10.91
N ASN A 11 -23.44 9.08 -10.38
CA ASN A 11 -23.67 8.96 -8.93
C ASN A 11 -23.26 7.58 -8.42
N ASN A 12 -23.61 6.50 -9.13
CA ASN A 12 -23.22 5.15 -8.75
C ASN A 12 -21.69 4.97 -8.75
N ALA A 13 -20.98 5.47 -9.76
CA ALA A 13 -19.52 5.44 -9.82
C ALA A 13 -18.87 6.19 -8.64
N LYS A 14 -19.45 7.33 -8.24
CA LYS A 14 -18.98 8.11 -7.09
C LYS A 14 -19.19 7.37 -5.77
N GLU A 15 -20.32 6.70 -5.60
CA GLU A 15 -20.61 5.87 -4.43
C GLU A 15 -19.66 4.67 -4.33
N TRP A 16 -19.39 3.98 -5.45
CA TRP A 16 -18.40 2.89 -5.50
C TRP A 16 -16.99 3.37 -5.18
N LEU A 17 -16.58 4.52 -5.70
CA LEU A 17 -15.29 5.12 -5.38
C LEU A 17 -15.19 5.46 -3.90
N ALA A 18 -16.21 6.11 -3.34
CA ALA A 18 -16.26 6.44 -1.92
C ALA A 18 -16.21 5.20 -1.02
N LEU A 19 -16.92 4.13 -1.41
CA LEU A 19 -16.88 2.85 -0.72
C LEU A 19 -15.49 2.20 -0.81
N SER A 20 -14.87 2.20 -2.00
CA SER A 20 -13.52 1.67 -2.20
C SER A 20 -12.47 2.43 -1.39
N LEU A 21 -12.57 3.76 -1.32
CA LEU A 21 -11.70 4.60 -0.49
C LEU A 21 -11.94 4.37 1.01
N SER A 22 -13.19 4.18 1.42
CA SER A 22 -13.55 3.84 2.80
C SER A 22 -12.99 2.48 3.23
N ILE A 23 -13.14 1.46 2.37
CA ILE A 23 -12.55 0.13 2.56
C ILE A 23 -11.02 0.26 2.66
N SER A 24 -10.38 0.97 1.74
CA SER A 24 -8.92 1.19 1.78
C SER A 24 -8.46 1.93 3.04
N SER A 25 -9.27 2.85 3.56
CA SER A 25 -8.97 3.57 4.81
C SER A 25 -9.08 2.66 6.04
N ALA A 26 -10.14 1.84 6.11
CA ALA A 26 -10.31 0.86 7.19
C ALA A 26 -9.23 -0.23 7.14
N GLU A 27 -8.86 -0.71 5.95
CA GLU A 27 -7.77 -1.65 5.73
C GLU A 27 -6.42 -1.07 6.17
N LYS A 28 -6.18 0.21 5.87
CA LYS A 28 -4.98 0.93 6.32
C LYS A 28 -4.93 1.05 7.84
N GLU A 29 -6.03 1.42 8.49
CA GLU A 29 -6.09 1.50 9.96
C GLU A 29 -5.86 0.13 10.62
N ALA A 30 -6.48 -0.92 10.09
CA ALA A 30 -6.29 -2.28 10.55
C ALA A 30 -4.83 -2.72 10.39
N PHE A 31 -4.21 -2.44 9.24
CA PHE A 31 -2.80 -2.70 8.99
C PHE A 31 -1.91 -1.95 9.99
N SER A 32 -2.11 -0.64 10.18
CA SER A 32 -1.32 0.15 11.13
C SER A 32 -1.41 -0.42 12.54
N LYS A 33 -2.61 -0.77 13.01
CA LYS A 33 -2.79 -1.34 14.35
C LYS A 33 -2.02 -2.65 14.55
N VAL A 34 -2.09 -3.54 13.55
CA VAL A 34 -1.34 -4.81 13.57
C VAL A 34 0.16 -4.52 13.53
N HIS A 35 0.59 -3.73 12.55
CA HIS A 35 1.98 -3.34 12.35
C HIS A 35 2.59 -2.75 13.63
N ASP A 36 1.97 -1.71 14.18
CA ASP A 36 2.51 -0.94 15.31
C ASP A 36 2.55 -1.79 16.58
N GLY A 37 1.58 -2.69 16.77
CA GLY A 37 1.57 -3.65 17.88
C GLY A 37 2.77 -4.61 17.81
N PHE A 38 3.02 -5.20 16.64
CA PHE A 38 4.16 -6.09 16.42
C PHE A 38 5.50 -5.34 16.44
N PHE A 39 5.57 -4.15 15.84
CA PHE A 39 6.76 -3.31 15.85
C PHE A 39 7.15 -2.91 17.27
N THR A 40 6.18 -2.47 18.08
CA THR A 40 6.42 -2.10 19.49
C THR A 40 6.91 -3.29 20.31
N THR A 41 6.39 -4.48 20.04
CA THR A 41 6.69 -5.68 20.83
C THR A 41 8.03 -6.32 20.45
N TYR A 42 8.35 -6.37 19.16
CA TYR A 42 9.46 -7.19 18.63
C TYR A 42 10.54 -6.37 17.90
N GLY A 43 10.28 -5.10 17.57
CA GLY A 43 11.24 -4.17 17.00
C GLY A 43 11.49 -4.30 15.49
N ALA A 44 12.32 -3.39 14.98
CA ALA A 44 12.53 -3.21 13.53
C ALA A 44 13.15 -4.42 12.82
N ASN A 45 14.08 -5.15 13.46
CA ASN A 45 14.71 -6.33 12.86
C ASN A 45 13.71 -7.46 12.62
N PHE A 46 12.82 -7.70 13.58
CA PHE A 46 11.73 -8.67 13.43
C PHE A 46 10.81 -8.26 12.28
N MET A 47 10.42 -6.98 12.23
CA MET A 47 9.54 -6.47 11.18
C MET A 47 10.17 -6.55 9.78
N ALA A 48 11.47 -6.24 9.64
CA ALA A 48 12.19 -6.41 8.39
C ALA A 48 12.16 -7.86 7.89
N HIS A 49 12.30 -8.83 8.79
CA HIS A 49 12.19 -10.25 8.44
C HIS A 49 10.77 -10.65 8.03
N VAL A 50 9.74 -10.18 8.76
CA VAL A 50 8.34 -10.42 8.42
C VAL A 50 8.03 -9.87 7.04
N TYR A 51 8.38 -8.61 6.75
CA TYR A 51 8.16 -8.00 5.45
C TYR A 51 8.84 -8.77 4.33
N ARG A 52 10.12 -9.10 4.49
CA ARG A 52 10.84 -9.89 3.49
C ARG A 52 10.13 -11.20 3.20
N THR A 53 9.74 -11.94 4.23
CA THR A 53 9.03 -13.22 4.10
C THR A 53 7.68 -13.04 3.39
N THR A 54 6.90 -12.02 3.74
CA THR A 54 5.63 -11.71 3.08
C THR A 54 5.82 -11.38 1.60
N PHE A 55 6.83 -10.57 1.26
CA PHE A 55 7.16 -10.27 -0.14
C PHE A 55 7.54 -11.54 -0.90
N GLU A 56 8.44 -12.37 -0.36
CA GLU A 56 8.87 -13.63 -1.00
C GLU A 56 7.68 -14.56 -1.27
N GLN A 57 6.74 -14.69 -0.32
CA GLN A 57 5.53 -15.50 -0.49
C GLN A 57 4.59 -14.95 -1.56
N MET A 58 4.36 -13.63 -1.55
CA MET A 58 3.46 -12.99 -2.52
C MET A 58 4.02 -13.04 -3.95
N LEU A 59 5.33 -12.87 -4.12
CA LEU A 59 5.97 -12.88 -5.43
C LEU A 59 5.85 -14.23 -6.17
N GLN A 60 5.71 -15.34 -5.42
CA GLN A 60 5.58 -16.69 -5.99
C GLN A 60 4.26 -16.92 -6.71
N SER A 61 3.19 -16.26 -6.29
CA SER A 61 1.83 -16.46 -6.82
C SER A 61 1.31 -15.26 -7.62
N MET A 62 2.06 -14.18 -7.68
CA MET A 62 1.65 -12.93 -8.32
C MET A 62 1.84 -12.98 -9.85
N PRO A 63 0.84 -12.55 -10.64
CA PRO A 63 0.98 -12.39 -12.09
C PRO A 63 2.11 -11.43 -12.46
N ASP A 64 2.77 -11.66 -13.59
CA ASP A 64 3.99 -10.93 -14.00
C ASP A 64 3.83 -9.40 -14.02
N VAL A 65 2.66 -8.90 -14.45
CA VAL A 65 2.36 -7.46 -14.52
C VAL A 65 2.32 -6.85 -13.12
N GLU A 66 1.58 -7.46 -12.20
CA GLU A 66 1.48 -7.00 -10.81
C GLU A 66 2.81 -7.15 -10.08
N ARG A 67 3.54 -8.24 -10.35
CA ARG A 67 4.88 -8.46 -9.80
C ARG A 67 5.85 -7.36 -10.22
N SER A 68 5.85 -7.01 -11.50
CA SER A 68 6.71 -5.94 -12.04
C SER A 68 6.34 -4.59 -11.45
N LYS A 69 5.05 -4.29 -11.30
CA LYS A 69 4.57 -3.07 -10.66
C LYS A 69 5.00 -2.97 -9.20
N LEU A 70 4.91 -4.08 -8.45
CA LEU A 70 5.35 -4.15 -7.06
C LEU A 70 6.85 -3.89 -6.93
N LEU A 71 7.67 -4.55 -7.75
CA LEU A 71 9.13 -4.41 -7.70
C LEU A 71 9.59 -2.99 -8.05
N THR A 72 9.02 -2.38 -9.09
CA THR A 72 9.33 -0.98 -9.44
C THR A 72 8.94 -0.02 -8.34
N THR A 73 7.76 -0.20 -7.74
CA THR A 73 7.29 0.64 -6.63
C THR A 73 8.19 0.48 -5.40
N PHE A 74 8.60 -0.76 -5.10
CA PHE A 74 9.50 -1.05 -3.99
C PHE A 74 10.88 -0.40 -4.20
N GLN A 75 11.44 -0.49 -5.40
CA GLN A 75 12.71 0.15 -5.73
C GLN A 75 12.62 1.67 -5.58
N HIS A 76 11.57 2.29 -6.11
CA HIS A 76 11.35 3.72 -5.95
C HIS A 76 11.25 4.15 -4.48
N ALA A 77 10.55 3.37 -3.64
CA ALA A 77 10.45 3.65 -2.21
C ALA A 77 11.80 3.55 -1.50
N MET A 78 12.66 2.59 -1.88
CA MET A 78 14.03 2.50 -1.35
C MET A 78 14.87 3.71 -1.77
N ASP A 79 14.82 4.11 -3.03
CA ASP A 79 15.56 5.27 -3.52
C ASP A 79 15.15 6.54 -2.75
N GLN A 80 13.85 6.78 -2.57
CA GLN A 80 13.35 7.88 -1.75
C GLN A 80 13.80 7.80 -0.29
N ALA A 81 13.80 6.60 0.32
CA ALA A 81 14.23 6.42 1.71
C ALA A 81 15.73 6.72 1.88
N ILE A 82 16.55 6.33 0.89
CA ILE A 82 17.98 6.63 0.82
C ILE A 82 18.18 8.15 0.70
N ASP A 83 17.51 8.80 -0.25
CA ASP A 83 17.61 10.24 -0.45
C ASP A 83 17.24 11.01 0.83
N ASN A 84 16.15 10.61 1.49
CA ASN A 84 15.72 11.22 2.75
C ASN A 84 16.73 10.99 3.89
N HIS A 85 17.32 9.79 3.98
CA HIS A 85 18.34 9.49 4.98
C HIS A 85 19.58 10.38 4.84
N TYR A 86 20.05 10.59 3.61
CA TYR A 86 21.21 11.45 3.36
C TYR A 86 20.89 12.95 3.36
N SER A 87 19.65 13.34 3.07
CA SER A 87 19.20 14.74 3.16
C SER A 87 19.05 15.23 4.61
N THR A 88 18.91 14.30 5.56
CA THR A 88 18.70 14.62 6.98
C THR A 88 19.96 14.54 7.84
N MET A 89 21.08 14.05 7.30
CA MET A 89 22.39 14.15 7.95
C MET A 89 23.18 15.34 7.37
N PRO A 90 23.31 16.47 8.09
CA PRO A 90 24.25 17.49 7.69
C PRO A 90 25.68 16.94 7.89
N SER A 91 26.55 17.25 6.92
CA SER A 91 27.97 16.89 6.89
C SER A 91 28.74 17.43 8.10
#